data_AF-A0AAW5EG15-F1
#
_entry.id   AF-A0AAW5EG15-F1
#
_cell.length_a   1.000
_cell.length_b   1.000
_cell.length_c   1.000
_cell.angle_alpha   90.00
_cell.angle_beta   90.00
_cell.angle_gamma   90.00
#
_symmetry.space_group_name_H-M   'P 1'
#
loop_
_entity.id
_entity.type
_entity.pdbx_description
1 polymer ?
#
loop_
_entity_poly.entity_id
_entity_poly.type
_entity_poly.pdbx_seq_one_letter_code
_entity_poly.pdbx_strand_id
1 'polypeptide(L)' 'IQRDVFLDNRDDVAYIKNQLIEAVRLAKQKGFAIAIGHPRKNTFKALEQSKDLLKSVELVYLSEIYAK' A
#
# COMPACT_ATOMS: atom_id res chain seq x y z
N ILE A 1 9.86 6.08 -12.46
CA ILE A 1 8.97 5.31 -11.55
C ILE A 1 8.00 6.30 -10.94
N GLN A 2 6.69 6.08 -11.08
CA GLN A 2 5.68 6.93 -10.47
C GLN A 2 4.90 6.10 -9.45
N ARG A 3 4.64 6.67 -8.28
CA ARG A 3 3.75 6.07 -7.27
C ARG A 3 2.31 5.99 -7.80
N ASP A 4 1.59 4.93 -7.47
CA ASP A 4 0.14 4.84 -7.71
C ASP A 4 -0.63 5.48 -6.55
N VAL A 5 -0.24 5.15 -5.31
CA VAL A 5 -0.97 5.55 -4.10
C VAL A 5 -0.04 6.18 -3.05
N PHE A 6 -0.52 7.25 -2.42
CA PHE A 6 0.12 7.82 -1.23
C PHE A 6 -0.74 7.48 -0.01
N LEU A 7 -0.20 6.69 0.91
CA LEU A 7 -0.93 6.08 2.01
C LEU A 7 -1.29 7.09 3.12
N ASP A 8 -0.36 7.97 3.50
CA ASP A 8 -0.43 8.71 4.76
C ASP A 8 -0.20 10.22 4.61
N ASN A 9 -0.67 10.78 3.48
CA ASN A 9 -0.77 12.24 3.32
C ASN A 9 -1.67 12.89 4.41
N ARG A 10 -2.50 12.10 5.09
CA ARG A 10 -3.22 12.41 6.31
C ARG A 10 -2.81 11.41 7.38
N ASP A 11 -2.43 11.90 8.55
CA ASP A 11 -2.05 11.07 9.69
C ASP A 11 -3.30 10.51 10.42
N ASP A 12 -4.11 9.75 9.69
CA ASP A 12 -5.35 9.15 10.17
C ASP A 12 -5.45 7.68 9.74
N VAL A 13 -5.74 6.80 10.68
CA VAL A 13 -5.74 5.34 10.43
C VAL A 13 -6.82 4.93 9.43
N ALA A 14 -8.02 5.52 9.52
CA ALA A 14 -9.11 5.15 8.62
C ALA A 14 -8.81 5.59 7.18
N TYR A 15 -8.27 6.79 7.02
CA TYR A 15 -7.77 7.29 5.74
C TYR A 15 -6.72 6.35 5.14
N ILE A 16 -5.69 5.99 5.91
CA ILE A 16 -4.61 5.10 5.44
C ILE A 16 -5.16 3.73 5.02
N LYS A 17 -6.13 3.18 5.77
CA LYS A 17 -6.79 1.92 5.39
C LYS A 17 -7.54 2.02 4.05
N ASN A 18 -8.21 3.13 3.78
CA ASN A 18 -8.86 3.34 2.48
C ASN A 18 -7.84 3.42 1.34
N GLN A 19 -6.70 4.05 1.58
CA GLN A 19 -5.61 4.09 0.59
C GLN A 19 -5.01 2.68 0.35
N LEU A 20 -4.92 1.84 1.38
CA LEU A 20 -4.50 0.43 1.21
C LEU A 20 -5.50 -0.36 0.36
N ILE A 21 -6.81 -0.15 0.57
CA ILE A 21 -7.86 -0.77 -0.27
C ILE A 21 -7.69 -0.35 -1.72
N GLU A 22 -7.45 0.94 -1.97
CA GLU A 22 -7.22 1.46 -3.31
C GLU A 22 -5.95 0.88 -3.96
N ALA A 23 -4.85 0.76 -3.21
CA ALA A 23 -3.62 0.15 -3.70
C ALA A 23 -3.85 -1.32 -4.11
N VAL A 24 -4.55 -2.11 -3.29
CA VAL A 24 -4.92 -3.49 -3.61
C VAL A 24 -5.83 -3.56 -4.82
N ARG A 25 -6.80 -2.66 -4.94
CA ARG A 25 -7.70 -2.58 -6.09
C ARG A 25 -6.91 -2.31 -7.38
N LEU A 26 -5.98 -1.36 -7.35
CA LEU A 26 -5.13 -1.05 -8.50
C LEU A 26 -4.20 -2.22 -8.86
N ALA A 27 -3.61 -2.89 -7.87
CA ALA A 27 -2.77 -4.06 -8.09
C ALA A 27 -3.54 -5.19 -8.80
N LYS A 28 -4.78 -5.47 -8.37
CA LYS A 28 -5.64 -6.47 -9.01
C LYS A 28 -6.05 -6.09 -10.44
N GLN A 29 -6.17 -4.79 -10.75
CA GLN A 29 -6.54 -4.32 -12.08
C GLN A 29 -5.37 -4.25 -13.06
N LYS A 30 -4.21 -3.79 -12.61
CA LYS A 30 -3.04 -3.51 -13.46
C LYS A 30 -1.99 -4.63 -13.43
N GLY A 31 -2.12 -5.59 -12.52
CA GLY A 31 -1.12 -6.60 -12.22
C GLY A 31 -0.17 -6.20 -11.08
N PHE A 32 0.04 -4.89 -10.85
CA PHE A 32 0.81 -4.38 -9.72
C PHE A 32 0.38 -2.94 -9.35
N ALA A 33 0.77 -2.48 -8.15
CA ALA A 33 0.66 -1.08 -7.76
C ALA A 33 1.78 -0.72 -6.78
N ILE A 34 2.30 0.51 -6.87
CA ILE A 34 3.25 1.05 -5.90
C ILE A 34 2.51 1.99 -4.94
N ALA A 35 2.41 1.57 -3.68
CA ALA A 35 1.98 2.43 -2.58
C ALA A 35 3.19 2.95 -1.82
N ILE A 36 3.24 4.26 -1.54
CA ILE A 36 4.26 4.86 -0.69
C ILE A 36 3.64 5.48 0.57
N GLY A 37 4.39 5.47 1.66
CA GLY A 37 4.03 6.12 2.91
C GLY A 37 5.27 6.38 3.75
N HIS A 38 5.08 6.99 4.91
CA HIS A 38 6.14 7.30 5.87
C HIS A 38 6.10 6.34 7.06
N PRO A 39 7.23 6.16 7.77
CA PRO A 39 7.31 5.32 8.97
C PRO A 39 6.68 6.03 10.19
N ARG A 40 5.35 6.19 10.18
CA ARG A 40 4.58 6.82 11.25
C ARG A 40 3.75 5.80 12.02
N LYS A 41 3.43 6.13 13.28
CA LYS A 41 2.64 5.27 14.18
C LYS A 41 1.31 4.83 13.55
N ASN A 42 0.56 5.76 12.95
CA ASN A 42 -0.71 5.44 12.34
C ASN A 42 -0.57 4.64 11.04
N THR A 43 0.50 4.86 10.28
CA THR A 43 0.84 4.05 9.09
C THR A 43 1.08 2.60 9.49
N PHE A 44 1.91 2.36 10.50
CA PHE A 44 2.13 1.00 11.02
C PHE A 44 0.84 0.36 11.57
N LYS A 45 0.05 1.12 12.33
CA LYS A 45 -1.22 0.63 12.87
C LYS A 45 -2.21 0.25 11.76
N ALA A 46 -2.33 1.06 10.71
CA ALA A 46 -3.19 0.77 9.57
C ALA A 46 -2.73 -0.48 8.79
N LEU A 47 -1.42 -0.64 8.58
CA LEU A 47 -0.84 -1.84 7.96
C LEU A 47 -1.13 -3.10 8.80
N GLU A 48 -0.92 -3.04 10.11
CA GLU A 48 -1.19 -4.15 11.02
C GLU A 48 -2.67 -4.56 11.01
N GLN A 49 -3.58 -3.59 11.02
CA GLN A 49 -5.02 -3.84 10.96
C GLN A 49 -5.52 -4.27 9.58
N SER A 50 -4.69 -4.18 8.55
CA SER A 50 -5.05 -4.53 7.17
C SER A 50 -4.41 -5.84 6.70
N LYS A 51 -3.83 -6.64 7.60
CA LYS A 51 -3.19 -7.93 7.27
C LYS A 51 -4.06 -8.81 6.38
N ASP A 52 -5.36 -8.94 6.67
CA ASP A 52 -6.26 -9.78 5.87
C ASP A 52 -6.51 -9.23 4.47
N LEU A 53 -6.58 -7.90 4.31
CA LEU A 53 -6.62 -7.26 3.00
C LEU A 53 -5.33 -7.53 2.21
N LEU A 54 -4.18 -7.40 2.87
CA LEU A 54 -2.87 -7.57 2.26
C LEU A 54 -2.58 -9.03 1.85
N LYS A 55 -3.18 -10.03 2.51
CA LYS A 55 -3.13 -11.43 2.06
C LYS A 55 -3.75 -11.67 0.68
N SER A 56 -4.55 -10.73 0.17
CA SER A 56 -5.20 -10.86 -1.14
C SER A 56 -4.32 -10.43 -2.32
N VAL A 57 -3.07 -10.03 -2.04
CA VAL A 57 -2.03 -9.67 -2.99
C VAL A 57 -0.68 -10.20 -2.50
N GLU A 58 0.31 -10.28 -3.39
CA GLU A 58 1.68 -10.57 -3.01
C GLU A 58 2.42 -9.26 -2.69
N LEU A 59 3.08 -9.20 -1.52
CA LEU A 59 3.93 -8.07 -1.15
C LEU A 59 5.36 -8.40 -1.55
N VAL A 60 5.90 -7.62 -2.48
CA VAL A 60 7.25 -7.78 -3.02
C VAL A 60 8.07 -6.52 -2.81
N TYR A 61 9.39 -6.64 -2.88
CA TYR A 61 10.29 -5.49 -2.93
C TYR A 61 10.15 -4.75 -4.25
N LEU A 62 10.38 -3.44 -4.22
CA LEU A 62 10.37 -2.62 -5.45
C LEU A 62 11.37 -3.14 -6.49
N SER A 63 12.50 -3.69 -6.04
CA SER A 63 13.50 -4.31 -6.91
C SER A 63 12.96 -5.51 -7.67
N GLU A 64 11.98 -6.24 -7.16
CA GLU A 64 11.42 -7.42 -7.84
C GLU A 64 10.50 -7.03 -9.02
N ILE A 65 9.89 -5.85 -8.96
CA ILE A 65 9.09 -5.32 -10.07
C ILE A 65 9.96 -4.62 -11.13
N TYR A 66 11.10 -4.04 -10.72
CA TYR A 66 11.90 -3.16 -11.57
C TYR A 66 13.36 -3.61 -11.77
N ALA A 67 13.75 -4.83 -11.41
CA ALA A 67 15.09 -5.35 -11.67
C ALA A 67 15.40 -5.38 -13.19
N LYS A 68 16.02 -4.31 -13.66
CA LYS A 68 17.00 -4.25 -14.73
C LYS A 68 18.16 -3.37 -14.27
#